data_AF-R7TBN0-F1
#
_entry.id   AF-R7TBN0-F1
#
_cell.length_a   1.000
_cell.length_b   1.000
_cell.length_c   1.000
_cell.angle_alpha   90.00
_cell.angle_beta   90.00
_cell.angle_gamma   90.00
#
_symmetry.space_group_name_H-M   'P 1'
#
loop_
_entity.id
_entity.type
_entity.pdbx_description
1 polymer ?
#
loop_
_entity_poly.entity_id
_entity_poly.type
_entity_poly.pdbx_seq_one_letter_code
_entity_poly.pdbx_strand_id
1 'polypeptide(L)' 'MHTAVRLNEVIVEKSHSSQMVILNLPGPPKHAAGEENYMEFLEVLTEGLERVLMVRGGGREVITIYS' A
#
# COMPACT_ATOMS: atom_id res chain seq x y z
N MET A 1 0.61 8.98 -10.51
CA MET A 1 1.91 8.27 -10.59
C MET A 1 3.02 8.88 -9.74
N HIS A 2 3.35 10.18 -9.83
CA HIS A 2 4.49 10.79 -9.11
C HIS A 2 4.52 10.54 -7.58
N THR A 3 3.36 10.50 -6.92
CA THR A 3 3.29 10.23 -5.48
C THR A 3 3.61 8.78 -5.12
N ALA A 4 3.25 7.80 -5.95
CA ALA A 4 3.53 6.38 -5.68
C ALA A 4 5.03 6.11 -5.71
N VAL A 5 5.72 6.63 -6.73
CA VAL A 5 7.17 6.51 -6.91
C VAL A 5 7.90 7.06 -5.68
N ARG A 6 7.59 8.30 -5.28
CA ARG A 6 8.27 8.91 -4.14
C ARG A 6 8.02 8.19 -2.82
N LEU A 7 6.83 7.62 -2.64
CA LEU A 7 6.52 6.83 -1.45
C LEU A 7 7.24 5.48 -1.46
N ASN A 8 7.27 4.80 -2.61
CA ASN A 8 7.99 3.55 -2.80
C ASN A 8 9.49 3.71 -2.51
N GLU A 9 10.14 4.76 -3.03
CA GLU A 9 11.57 5.05 -2.80
C GLU A 9 11.92 5.00 -1.31
N VAL A 10 11.12 5.66 -0.47
CA VAL A 10 11.35 5.71 0.99
C VAL A 10 11.05 4.37 1.67
N ILE A 11 10.04 3.64 1.21
CA ILE A 11 9.70 2.32 1.76
C ILE A 11 10.82 1.33 1.46
N VAL A 12 11.30 1.29 0.23
CA VAL A 12 12.38 0.41 -0.21
C VAL A 12 13.68 0.75 0.51
N GLU A 13 14.07 2.02 0.58
CA GLU A 13 15.27 2.47 1.30
C GLU A 13 15.33 1.93 2.74
N LYS A 14 14.19 1.89 3.42
CA LYS A 14 14.12 1.51 4.85
C LYS A 14 13.76 0.05 5.10
N SER A 15 13.10 -0.60 4.14
CA SER A 15 12.38 -1.86 4.39
C SER A 15 12.77 -2.99 3.44
N HIS A 16 13.69 -2.78 2.49
CA HIS A 16 14.09 -3.78 1.49
C HIS A 16 14.52 -5.13 2.10
N SER A 17 15.21 -5.13 3.24
CA SER A 17 15.65 -6.35 3.93
C SER A 17 14.62 -6.93 4.91
N SER A 18 13.41 -6.38 4.95
CA SER A 18 12.35 -6.85 5.85
C SER A 18 11.80 -8.20 5.39
N GLN A 19 11.47 -9.06 6.35
CA GLN A 19 10.81 -10.33 6.04
C GLN A 19 9.37 -10.13 5.54
N MET A 20 8.73 -9.03 5.89
CA MET A 20 7.37 -8.69 5.47
C MET A 20 7.15 -7.19 5.62
N VAL A 21 6.47 -6.58 4.65
CA VAL A 21 6.06 -5.18 4.71
C VAL A 21 4.53 -5.11 4.73
N ILE A 22 3.97 -4.49 5.76
CA ILE A 22 2.53 -4.28 5.90
C ILE A 22 2.23 -2.83 5.52
N LEU A 23 1.41 -2.63 4.49
CA LEU A 23 1.06 -1.31 3.96
C LEU A 23 -0.45 -1.14 3.92
N ASN A 24 -0.90 0.11 3.99
CA ASN A 24 -2.32 0.42 3.82
C ASN A 24 -2.72 0.28 2.35
N LEU A 25 -3.81 -0.45 2.08
CA LEU A 25 -4.45 -0.49 0.77
C LEU A 25 -5.30 0.78 0.58
N PRO A 26 -5.01 1.63 -0.41
CA PRO A 26 -5.83 2.77 -0.74
C PRO A 26 -7.26 2.36 -1.13
N GLY A 27 -8.19 3.31 -1.11
CA GLY A 27 -9.54 3.04 -1.59
C GLY A 27 -9.58 2.88 -3.11
N PRO A 28 -10.35 1.92 -3.67
CA PRO A 28 -10.55 1.81 -5.09
C PRO A 28 -11.29 3.06 -5.59
N PRO A 29 -11.12 3.38 -6.88
CA PRO A 29 -11.83 4.48 -7.51
C PRO A 29 -13.34 4.25 -7.45
N LYS A 30 -14.12 5.34 -7.42
CA LYS A 30 -15.60 5.27 -7.46
C LYS A 30 -16.14 4.92 -8.84
N HIS A 31 -15.32 5.06 -9.88
CA HIS A 31 -15.71 4.88 -11.27
C HIS A 31 -14.73 3.93 -11.96
N ALA A 32 -15.25 3.06 -12.83
CA ALA A 32 -14.46 2.05 -13.55
C ALA A 32 -13.33 2.65 -14.39
N ALA A 33 -13.49 3.87 -14.91
CA ALA A 33 -12.45 4.58 -15.66
C ALA A 33 -11.14 4.81 -14.88
N GLY A 34 -11.16 4.68 -13.54
CA GLY A 34 -9.97 4.81 -12.70
C GLY A 34 -9.30 3.49 -12.34
N GLU A 35 -9.85 2.34 -12.73
CA GLU A 35 -9.37 1.03 -12.26
C GLU A 35 -7.95 0.74 -12.74
N GLU A 36 -7.63 1.06 -14.00
CA GLU A 36 -6.29 0.89 -14.57
C GLU A 36 -5.25 1.73 -13.80
N ASN A 37 -5.52 3.03 -13.63
CA ASN A 37 -4.66 3.93 -12.86
C ASN A 37 -4.48 3.49 -11.39
N TYR A 38 -5.51 2.87 -10.81
CA TYR A 38 -5.46 2.35 -9.46
C TYR A 38 -4.56 1.11 -9.36
N MET A 39 -4.67 0.19 -10.31
CA MET A 39 -3.79 -0.98 -10.38
C MET A 39 -2.33 -0.58 -10.63
N GLU A 40 -2.09 0.34 -11.56
CA GLU A 40 -0.75 0.88 -11.85
C GLU A 40 -0.13 1.56 -10.62
N PHE A 41 -0.95 2.29 -9.84
CA PHE A 41 -0.51 2.90 -8.59
C PHE A 41 -0.05 1.85 -7.57
N LEU A 42 -0.78 0.73 -7.42
CA LEU A 42 -0.42 -0.34 -6.49
C LEU A 42 0.84 -1.08 -6.91
N GLU A 43 1.00 -1.29 -8.22
CA GLU A 43 2.21 -1.91 -8.79
C GLU A 43 3.44 -1.07 -8.47
N VAL A 44 3.42 0.23 -8.80
CA VAL A 44 4.54 1.14 -8.53
C VAL A 44 4.80 1.29 -7.02
N LEU A 45 3.75 1.29 -6.19
CA LEU A 45 3.92 1.42 -4.74
C LEU A 45 4.66 0.22 -4.13
N THR A 46 4.47 -0.98 -4.68
CA THR A 46 4.98 -2.24 -4.13
C THR A 46 6.21 -2.79 -4.86
N GLU A 47 6.65 -2.10 -5.91
CA GLU A 47 7.84 -2.46 -6.68
C GLU A 47 9.08 -2.59 -5.79
N GLY A 48 9.89 -3.63 -6.03
CA GLY A 48 11.12 -3.89 -5.28
C GLY A 48 10.92 -4.46 -3.87
N LEU A 49 9.69 -4.83 -3.47
CA LEU A 49 9.40 -5.49 -2.20
C LEU A 49 9.00 -6.96 -2.42
N GLU A 50 9.63 -7.88 -1.69
CA GLU A 50 9.43 -9.32 -1.91
C GLU A 50 8.12 -9.86 -1.31
N ARG A 51 7.78 -9.43 -0.08
CA ARG A 51 6.60 -9.90 0.66
C ARG A 51 5.82 -8.73 1.22
N VAL A 52 4.72 -8.37 0.55
CA VAL A 52 3.85 -7.26 0.93
C VAL A 52 2.45 -7.77 1.29
N LEU A 53 1.92 -7.32 2.43
CA LEU A 53 0.51 -7.46 2.78
C LEU A 53 -0.15 -6.09 2.81
N MET A 54 -1.11 -5.90 1.91
CA MET A 54 -1.91 -4.69 1.84
C MET A 54 -3.14 -4.85 2.74
N VAL A 55 -3.33 -3.92 3.68
CA VAL A 55 -4.39 -3.98 4.70
C VAL A 55 -5.33 -2.79 4.56
N ARG A 56 -6.63 -3.03 4.69
CA ARG A 56 -7.64 -1.98 4.76
C ARG A 56 -8.62 -2.25 5.87
N GLY A 57 -8.84 -1.25 6.73
CA GLY A 57 -9.92 -1.29 7.71
C GLY A 57 -11.30 -1.09 7.05
N GLY A 58 -12.32 -1.70 7.63
CA GLY A 58 -13.73 -1.47 7.30
C GLY A 58 -14.28 -0.14 7.84
N GLY A 59 -13.49 0.61 8.62
CA GLY A 59 -13.82 1.93 9.15
C GLY A 59 -14.62 1.90 10.46
N ARG A 60 -14.71 0.73 11.10
CA ARG A 60 -15.46 0.52 12.36
C ARG A 60 -14.59 -0.07 13.46
N GLU A 61 -13.34 -0.37 13.15
CA GLU A 61 -12.39 -0.97 14.06
C GLU A 61 -11.93 0.06 15.09
N VAL A 62 -11.99 -0.32 16.37
CA VAL A 62 -11.47 0.47 17.50
C VAL A 62 -10.61 -0.44 18.35
N ILE A 63 -9.34 -0.07 18.55
CA ILE A 63 -8.40 -0.81 19.39
C ILE A 63 -8.40 -0.13 20.76
N THR A 64 -8.95 -0.81 21.77
CA THR A 64 -9.04 -0.28 23.15
C THR A 64 -7.97 -0.84 24.07
N ILE A 65 -7.43 -2.02 23.75
CA ILE A 65 -6.42 -2.73 24.54
C ILE A 65 -5.47 -3.43 23.56
N TYR A 66 -4.17 -3.31 23.79
CA TYR A 66 -3.15 -4.14 23.15
C TYR A 66 -2.83 -5.31 24.08
N SER A 67 -2.91 -6.54 23.56
CA SER A 67 -2.53 -7.77 24.25
C SER A 67 -1.05 -8.05 24.13
#